data_AF-A0A965FAP0-F1
#
_entry.id   AF-A0A965FAP0-F1
#
_cell.length_a   1.000
_cell.length_b   1.000
_cell.length_c   1.000
_cell.angle_alpha   90.00
_cell.angle_beta   90.00
_cell.angle_gamma   90.00
#
_symmetry.space_group_name_H-M   'P 1'
#
loop_
_entity.id
_entity.type
_entity.pdbx_description
1 polymer ?
#
loop_
_entity_poly.entity_id
_entity_poly.type
_entity_poly.pdbx_seq_one_letter_code
_entity_poly.pdbx_strand_id
1 'polypeptide(L)'
;DRKNKERDASNLKIDFQRKQRELREDINLRKNEELGSLQDRINKAVTAVSEAEGYDLVVYGGVAYANKKIDITDKVLKSLGKK
;
A
#
# COMPACT_ATOMS: atom_id res chain seq x y z
N ASP A 1 13.19 -22.37 -43.50
CA ASP A 1 13.37 -21.01 -42.92
C ASP A 1 12.10 -20.32 -42.44
N ARG A 2 11.08 -20.07 -43.28
CA ARG A 2 9.86 -19.35 -42.86
C ARG A 2 9.13 -19.98 -41.66
N LYS A 3 8.92 -21.30 -41.67
CA LYS A 3 8.29 -22.04 -40.57
C LYS A 3 9.07 -21.96 -39.24
N ASN A 4 10.39 -21.84 -39.30
CA ASN A 4 11.22 -21.69 -38.10
C ASN A 4 11.06 -20.27 -37.54
N LYS A 5 11.13 -19.23 -38.39
CA LYS A 5 10.87 -17.85 -38.00
C LYS A 5 9.47 -17.64 -37.40
N GLU A 6 8.46 -18.29 -37.95
CA GLU A 6 7.08 -18.23 -37.42
C GLU A 6 6.98 -18.88 -36.02
N ARG A 7 7.68 -20.00 -35.80
CA ARG A 7 7.76 -20.65 -34.48
C ARG A 7 8.52 -19.79 -33.47
N ASP A 8 9.64 -19.21 -33.87
CA ASP A 8 10.46 -18.35 -33.00
C ASP A 8 9.68 -17.09 -32.58
N ALA A 9 8.96 -16.46 -33.51
CA ALA A 9 8.07 -15.34 -33.22
C ALA A 9 6.93 -15.72 -32.25
N SER A 10 6.35 -16.92 -32.42
CA SER A 10 5.34 -17.44 -31.50
C SER A 10 5.90 -17.67 -30.10
N ASN A 11 7.09 -18.27 -29.99
CA ASN A 11 7.75 -18.51 -28.71
C ASN A 11 8.08 -17.19 -28.01
N LEU A 12 8.61 -16.22 -28.74
CA LEU A 12 8.91 -14.88 -28.20
C LEU A 12 7.66 -14.18 -27.68
N LYS A 13 6.52 -14.33 -28.37
CA LYS A 13 5.24 -13.76 -27.93
C LYS A 13 4.76 -14.38 -26.62
N ILE A 14 4.87 -15.71 -26.49
CA ILE A 14 4.49 -16.42 -25.26
C ILE A 14 5.39 -15.99 -24.10
N ASP A 15 6.69 -15.93 -24.32
CA ASP A 15 7.66 -15.48 -23.33
C ASP A 15 7.43 -14.04 -22.89
N PHE A 16 7.13 -13.15 -23.84
CA PHE A 16 6.78 -11.77 -23.55
C PHE A 16 5.52 -11.68 -22.67
N GLN A 17 4.47 -12.42 -23.02
CA GLN A 17 3.24 -12.45 -22.23
C GLN A 17 3.45 -13.02 -20.83
N ARG A 18 4.31 -14.04 -20.68
CA ARG A 18 4.70 -14.58 -19.37
C ARG A 18 5.43 -13.53 -18.53
N LYS A 19 6.48 -12.92 -19.08
CA LYS A 19 7.24 -11.86 -18.39
C LYS A 19 6.36 -10.66 -18.02
N GLN A 20 5.40 -10.31 -18.87
CA GLN A 20 4.45 -9.24 -18.57
C GLN A 20 3.54 -9.59 -17.37
N ARG A 21 3.11 -10.85 -17.24
CA ARG A 21 2.33 -11.30 -16.07
C ARG A 21 3.19 -11.30 -14.81
N GLU A 22 4.38 -11.87 -14.87
CA GLU A 22 5.34 -11.90 -13.76
C GLU A 22 5.63 -10.47 -13.26
N LEU A 23 5.90 -9.52 -14.17
CA LEU A 23 6.12 -8.12 -13.79
C LEU A 23 4.90 -7.48 -13.11
N ARG A 24 3.68 -7.77 -13.57
CA ARG A 24 2.46 -7.25 -12.94
C ARG A 24 2.26 -7.83 -11.55
N GLU A 25 2.52 -9.13 -11.38
CA GLU A 25 2.45 -9.80 -10.09
C GLU A 25 3.49 -9.23 -9.11
N ASP A 26 4.72 -9.05 -9.56
CA ASP A 26 5.81 -8.51 -8.76
C ASP A 26 5.56 -7.06 -8.33
N ILE A 27 5.03 -6.22 -9.25
CA ILE A 27 4.59 -4.86 -8.92
C ILE A 27 3.46 -4.87 -7.88
N ASN A 28 2.47 -5.75 -8.05
CA ASN A 28 1.34 -5.83 -7.11
C ASN A 28 1.82 -6.32 -5.73
N LEU A 29 2.71 -7.31 -5.68
CA LEU A 29 3.29 -7.83 -4.45
C LEU A 29 4.02 -6.71 -3.71
N ARG A 30 4.98 -6.06 -4.37
CA ARG A 30 5.74 -4.95 -3.77
C ARG A 30 4.86 -3.78 -3.35
N LYS A 31 3.86 -3.42 -4.16
CA LYS A 31 2.90 -2.38 -3.81
C LYS A 31 2.16 -2.73 -2.52
N ASN A 32 1.72 -3.98 -2.37
CA ASN A 32 1.02 -4.43 -1.17
C ASN A 32 1.94 -4.44 0.05
N GLU A 33 3.21 -4.85 -0.11
CA GLU A 33 4.22 -4.80 0.96
C GLU A 33 4.47 -3.37 1.43
N GLU A 34 4.67 -2.42 0.52
CA GLU A 34 4.89 -1.01 0.87
C GLU A 34 3.64 -0.37 1.49
N LEU A 35 2.45 -0.72 1.02
CA LEU A 35 1.20 -0.28 1.63
C LEU A 35 1.03 -0.86 3.04
N GLY A 36 1.40 -2.13 3.25
CA GLY A 36 1.40 -2.77 4.56
C GLY A 36 2.37 -2.08 5.52
N SER A 37 3.60 -1.83 5.09
CA SER A 37 4.61 -1.15 5.90
C SER A 37 4.17 0.28 6.28
N LEU A 38 3.51 0.99 5.35
CA LEU A 38 2.93 2.29 5.61
C LEU A 38 1.79 2.21 6.63
N GLN A 39 0.89 1.23 6.49
CA GLN A 39 -0.21 1.02 7.43
C GLN A 39 0.31 0.72 8.84
N ASP A 40 1.36 -0.10 8.96
CA ASP A 40 1.98 -0.40 10.26
C ASP A 40 2.57 0.85 10.91
N ARG A 41 3.21 1.71 10.13
CA ARG A 41 3.73 3.00 10.63
C ARG A 41 2.59 3.89 11.11
N ILE A 42 1.50 3.97 10.34
CA ILE A 42 0.31 4.73 10.72
C ILE A 42 -0.26 4.20 12.04
N ASN A 43 -0.47 2.88 12.14
CA ASN A 43 -1.02 2.26 13.35
C ASN A 43 -0.16 2.56 14.58
N LYS A 44 1.18 2.44 14.48
CA LYS A 44 2.09 2.77 15.58
C LYS A 44 2.00 4.24 16.00
N ALA A 45 1.92 5.16 15.03
CA ALA A 45 1.78 6.57 15.34
C ALA A 45 0.43 6.90 15.98
N VAL A 46 -0.65 6.27 15.52
CA VAL A 46 -1.98 6.37 16.14
C VAL A 46 -1.92 5.89 17.59
N THR A 47 -1.41 4.69 17.84
CA THR A 47 -1.28 4.13 19.20
C THR A 47 -0.47 5.05 20.11
N ALA A 48 0.69 5.54 19.66
CA ALA A 48 1.53 6.43 20.46
C ALA A 48 0.82 7.74 20.82
N VAL A 49 0.06 8.33 19.89
CA VAL A 49 -0.73 9.54 20.14
C VAL A 49 -1.90 9.23 21.08
N SER A 50 -2.56 8.09 20.92
CA SER A 50 -3.67 7.66 21.77
C SER A 50 -3.25 7.45 23.22
N GLU A 51 -2.12 6.77 23.44
CA GLU A 51 -1.57 6.54 24.79
C GLU A 51 -1.13 7.86 25.44
N ALA A 52 -0.49 8.76 24.68
CA ALA A 52 -0.01 10.03 25.19
C ALA A 52 -1.14 11.00 25.60
N GLU A 53 -2.27 10.96 24.90
CA GLU A 53 -3.43 11.82 25.14
C GLU A 53 -4.52 11.15 25.99
N GLY A 54 -4.36 9.85 26.29
CA GLY A 54 -5.31 9.08 27.10
C GLY A 54 -6.64 8.80 26.39
N TYR A 55 -6.63 8.55 25.07
CA TYR A 55 -7.84 8.19 24.34
C TYR A 55 -8.22 6.71 24.56
N ASP A 56 -9.47 6.46 24.94
CA ASP A 56 -10.00 5.09 25.11
C ASP A 56 -10.39 4.43 23.78
N LEU A 57 -10.72 5.21 22.75
CA LEU A 57 -11.13 4.73 21.44
C LEU A 57 -10.72 5.71 20.33
N VAL A 58 -10.11 5.18 19.27
CA VAL A 58 -9.85 5.91 18.03
C VAL A 58 -10.51 5.18 16.88
N VAL A 59 -11.25 5.93 16.06
CA VAL A 59 -11.98 5.40 14.90
C VAL A 59 -11.46 6.10 13.65
N TYR A 60 -11.12 5.33 12.63
CA TYR A 60 -10.75 5.82 11.32
C TYR A 60 -11.55 5.10 10.24
N GLY A 61 -12.08 5.85 9.27
CA GLY A 61 -12.99 5.31 8.24
C GLY A 61 -14.40 5.02 8.76
N GLY A 62 -15.41 5.13 7.89
CA GLY A 62 -16.80 4.79 8.24
C GLY A 62 -17.51 5.77 9.18
N VAL A 63 -16.91 6.93 9.47
CA VAL A 63 -17.52 7.97 10.30
C VAL A 63 -18.40 8.87 9.42
N ALA A 64 -19.72 8.79 9.57
CA ALA A 64 -20.67 9.62 8.83
C ALA A 64 -20.57 11.11 9.21
N TYR A 65 -20.26 11.39 10.48
CA TYR A 65 -20.02 12.74 10.99
C TYR A 65 -19.16 12.69 12.26
N ALA A 66 -18.12 13.53 12.31
CA ALA A 66 -17.33 13.81 13.50
C ALA A 66 -17.03 15.30 13.56
N ASN A 67 -17.01 15.85 14.78
CA ASN A 67 -16.62 17.24 14.99
C ASN A 67 -15.10 17.40 14.78
N LYS A 68 -14.64 18.47 14.14
CA LYS A 68 -13.20 18.76 13.98
C LYS A 68 -12.43 18.80 15.30
N LYS A 69 -13.10 19.11 16.42
CA LYS A 69 -12.48 19.14 17.76
C LYS A 69 -12.02 17.76 18.26
N ILE A 70 -12.59 16.68 17.74
CA ILE A 70 -12.22 15.30 18.08
C ILE A 70 -11.30 14.67 17.03
N ASP A 71 -10.94 15.42 15.98
CA ASP A 71 -10.03 14.95 14.95
C ASP A 71 -8.58 15.06 15.44
N ILE A 72 -7.89 13.92 15.44
CA ILE A 72 -6.49 13.80 15.86
C ILE A 72 -5.54 13.60 14.68
N THR A 73 -6.03 13.65 13.44
CA THR A 73 -5.26 13.36 12.21
C THR A 73 -3.99 14.21 12.14
N ASP A 74 -4.08 15.51 12.41
CA ASP A 74 -2.91 16.40 12.40
C ASP A 74 -1.87 16.03 13.48
N LYS A 75 -2.31 15.55 14.64
CA LYS A 75 -1.41 15.09 15.71
C LYS A 75 -0.68 13.82 15.29
N VAL A 76 -1.41 12.87 14.70
CA VAL A 76 -0.85 11.62 14.17
C VAL A 76 0.12 11.90 13.02
N LEU A 77 -0.22 12.81 12.10
CA LEU A 77 0.67 13.22 11.01
C LEU A 77 1.97 13.85 11.52
N LYS A 78 1.91 14.67 12.56
CA LYS A 78 3.12 15.22 13.21
C LYS A 78 3.98 14.13 13.86
N SER A 79 3.36 13.09 14.41
CA SER A 79 4.06 11.91 14.95
C SER A 79 4.74 11.09 13.84
N LEU A 80 4.06 10.90 12.70
CA LEU A 80 4.58 10.20 11.52
C LEU A 80 5.71 10.96 10.79
N GLY A 81 5.64 12.29 10.77
CA GLY A 81 6.52 13.19 10.03
C GLY A 81 7.81 13.57 10.74
N LYS A 82 8.03 13.14 11.99
CA LYS A 82 9.34 13.28 12.65
C LYS A 82 10.31 12.22 12.12
N LYS A 83 10.99 12.56 11.02
CA LYS A 83 12.39 12.18 10.79
C LYS A 83 13.24 13.41 11.02
#